data_AF-A0A833AFF6-F1
#
_entry.id   AF-A0A833AFF6-F1
#
_cell.length_a   1.000
_cell.length_b   1.000
_cell.length_c   1.000
_cell.angle_alpha   90.00
_cell.angle_beta   90.00
_cell.angle_gamma   90.00
#
_symmetry.space_group_name_H-M   'P 1'
#
loop_
_entity.id
_entity.type
_entity.pdbx_description
1 polymer ?
#
loop_
_entity_poly.entity_id
_entity_poly.type
_entity_poly.pdbx_seq_one_letter_code
_entity_poly.pdbx_strand_id
1 'polypeptide(L)'
;MNKIITITFTTVLALLSTVTNAASHSKSIYINQYDTNNDGNVHLAEFDNARQNNFNNTDENKDGAVSENEYIFEYQDRMDKQLTLDRLVQVKQTTVRFKALDKNENAKMEWQEYQASGVRSFTKYDVNKDGTINDLDPEPKRKTEKKTVEKTELQLAQEKQNKLNRAKRLLRMPTTHDRKGFFIKYDLNQDNIITQEEFNQRRRQDFDRADEDANNWLTEQEYIFEYENRLDKKIASTRKAALKQTHIRFNVLDKDEDGAMTFAEYQLSGHRSFTRWDTDKDGIVNNLDPAPKKNEYVSNNKTAKSSNTNY
;
A
#
# COMPACT_ATOMS: atom_id res chain seq x y z
N MET A 1 50.15 0.23 -50.26
CA MET A 1 49.34 1.40 -49.86
C MET A 1 47.93 0.90 -49.56
N ASN A 2 47.61 0.79 -48.28
CA ASN A 2 46.45 0.04 -47.77
C ASN A 2 45.15 0.84 -47.95
N LYS A 3 44.13 0.22 -48.55
CA LYS A 3 42.75 0.72 -48.58
C LYS A 3 42.11 0.44 -47.22
N ILE A 4 41.81 1.50 -46.47
CA ILE A 4 41.07 1.41 -45.20
C ILE A 4 39.58 1.47 -45.54
N ILE A 5 38.87 0.38 -45.26
CA ILE A 5 37.41 0.27 -45.38
C ILE A 5 36.81 0.82 -44.09
N THR A 6 36.12 1.95 -44.18
CA THR A 6 35.42 2.56 -43.05
C THR A 6 34.08 1.84 -42.83
N ILE A 7 34.00 1.01 -41.78
CA ILE A 7 32.76 0.38 -41.33
C ILE A 7 32.05 1.35 -40.38
N THR A 8 30.90 1.88 -40.78
CA THR A 8 30.03 2.67 -39.92
C THR A 8 29.25 1.74 -38.99
N PHE A 9 29.59 1.74 -37.69
CA PHE A 9 28.78 1.11 -36.65
C PHE A 9 27.63 2.06 -36.28
N THR A 10 26.41 1.74 -36.73
CA THR A 10 25.18 2.33 -36.19
C THR A 10 24.89 1.70 -34.83
N THR A 11 25.28 2.39 -33.76
CA THR A 11 24.90 2.04 -32.39
C THR A 11 23.42 2.37 -32.17
N VAL A 12 22.57 1.35 -32.18
CA VAL A 12 21.20 1.44 -31.68
C VAL A 12 21.28 1.52 -30.14
N LEU A 13 21.01 2.71 -29.61
CA LEU A 13 20.94 2.97 -28.17
C LEU A 13 19.60 2.45 -27.65
N ALA A 14 19.56 1.19 -27.21
CA ALA A 14 18.40 0.62 -26.53
C ALA A 14 18.28 1.22 -25.11
N LEU A 15 17.40 2.22 -24.95
CA LEU A 15 16.99 2.77 -23.67
C LEU A 15 15.99 1.80 -22.99
N LEU A 16 16.50 0.78 -22.29
CA LEU A 16 15.70 0.01 -21.33
C LEU A 16 15.70 0.71 -19.98
N SER A 17 14.83 1.71 -19.81
CA SER A 17 14.58 2.35 -18.51
C SER A 17 13.41 1.69 -17.77
N THR A 18 13.77 0.83 -16.82
CA THR A 18 13.17 0.66 -15.48
C THR A 18 11.65 0.42 -15.36
N VAL A 19 11.26 -0.84 -15.20
CA VAL A 19 10.10 -1.22 -14.38
C VAL A 19 10.61 -1.80 -13.07
N THR A 20 10.89 -0.94 -12.09
CA THR A 20 11.11 -1.37 -10.71
C THR A 20 9.94 -0.93 -9.86
N ASN A 21 8.81 -1.61 -10.03
CA ASN A 21 7.67 -1.54 -9.11
C ASN A 21 7.17 -2.94 -8.69
N ALA A 22 8.06 -3.94 -8.68
CA ALA A 22 7.70 -5.32 -8.30
C ALA A 22 8.14 -5.76 -6.88
N ALA A 23 8.64 -4.88 -6.02
CA ALA A 23 9.01 -5.26 -4.65
C ALA A 23 8.84 -4.11 -3.64
N SER A 24 7.62 -3.96 -3.11
CA SER A 24 7.39 -3.26 -1.84
C SER A 24 6.73 -4.18 -0.80
N HIS A 25 6.91 -5.50 -0.93
CA HIS A 25 6.49 -6.43 0.11
C HIS A 25 7.52 -6.37 1.24
N SER A 26 7.07 -6.23 2.49
CA SER A 26 7.99 -6.25 3.62
C SER A 26 8.72 -7.59 3.69
N LYS A 27 9.95 -7.60 4.23
CA LYS A 27 10.73 -8.82 4.47
C LYS A 27 9.93 -9.94 5.12
N SER A 28 9.07 -9.60 6.08
CA SER A 28 8.19 -10.56 6.74
C SER A 28 7.20 -11.26 5.80
N ILE A 29 6.72 -10.57 4.75
CA ILE A 29 5.86 -11.18 3.73
C ILE A 29 6.70 -12.10 2.84
N TYR A 30 7.90 -11.64 2.46
CA TYR A 30 8.82 -12.44 1.65
C TYR A 30 9.18 -13.75 2.34
N ILE A 31 9.65 -13.69 3.59
CA ILE A 31 9.96 -14.88 4.40
C ILE A 31 8.70 -15.74 4.51
N ASN A 32 7.56 -15.19 4.94
CA ASN A 32 6.33 -15.98 5.07
C ASN A 32 5.85 -16.65 3.77
N GLN A 33 6.21 -16.14 2.60
CA GLN A 33 5.83 -16.71 1.32
C GLN A 33 6.74 -17.86 0.90
N TYR A 34 8.02 -17.84 1.28
CA TYR A 34 9.05 -18.75 0.76
C TYR A 34 9.70 -19.64 1.81
N ASP A 35 9.50 -19.37 3.11
CA ASP A 35 9.92 -20.19 4.25
C ASP A 35 8.91 -21.33 4.46
N THR A 36 9.11 -22.42 3.72
CA THR A 36 8.27 -23.62 3.72
C THR A 36 8.41 -24.45 4.99
N ASN A 37 9.59 -24.46 5.61
CA ASN A 37 9.85 -25.20 6.85
C ASN A 37 9.54 -24.39 8.13
N ASN A 38 9.24 -23.09 7.99
CA ASN A 38 8.91 -22.14 9.05
C ASN A 38 10.02 -21.93 10.09
N ASP A 39 11.28 -22.11 9.70
CA ASP A 39 12.43 -21.89 10.59
C ASP A 39 12.90 -20.41 10.63
N GLY A 40 12.33 -19.56 9.77
CA GLY A 40 12.64 -18.14 9.66
C GLY A 40 13.75 -17.79 8.67
N ASN A 41 14.30 -18.78 7.97
CA ASN A 41 15.35 -18.66 6.97
C ASN A 41 14.82 -19.15 5.63
N VAL A 42 14.99 -18.35 4.58
CA VAL A 42 14.68 -18.76 3.21
C VAL A 42 15.99 -19.06 2.49
N HIS A 43 16.29 -20.33 2.31
CA HIS A 43 17.44 -20.76 1.51
C HIS A 43 17.15 -20.61 0.01
N LEU A 44 18.19 -20.42 -0.81
CA LEU A 44 18.02 -20.32 -2.27
C LEU A 44 17.28 -21.54 -2.87
N ALA A 45 17.63 -22.75 -2.43
CA ALA A 45 16.98 -23.96 -2.92
C ALA A 45 15.49 -24.03 -2.56
N GLU A 46 15.14 -23.58 -1.36
CA GLU A 46 13.76 -23.50 -0.89
C GLU A 46 12.97 -22.46 -1.69
N PHE A 47 13.56 -21.29 -1.92
CA PHE A 47 13.01 -20.26 -2.78
C PHE A 47 12.77 -20.76 -4.21
N ASP A 48 13.77 -21.41 -4.82
CA ASP A 48 13.70 -21.96 -6.17
C ASP A 48 12.58 -23.02 -6.27
N ASN A 49 12.50 -23.94 -5.31
CA ASN A 49 11.43 -24.95 -5.24
C ASN A 49 10.05 -24.31 -5.10
N ALA A 50 9.89 -23.34 -4.21
CA ALA A 50 8.64 -22.64 -4.02
C ALA A 50 8.21 -21.88 -5.29
N ARG A 51 9.16 -21.32 -6.04
CA ARG A 51 8.88 -20.65 -7.32
C ARG A 51 8.54 -21.62 -8.43
N GLN A 52 9.21 -22.76 -8.53
CA GLN A 52 8.84 -23.83 -9.45
C GLN A 52 7.40 -24.31 -9.19
N ASN A 53 7.05 -24.53 -7.92
CA ASN A 53 5.69 -24.92 -7.55
C ASN A 53 4.66 -23.86 -7.94
N ASN A 54 4.95 -22.57 -7.70
CA ASN A 54 4.05 -21.49 -8.11
C ASN A 54 3.90 -21.42 -9.64
N PHE A 55 4.98 -21.61 -10.39
CA PHE A 55 4.94 -21.66 -11.86
C PHE A 55 4.04 -22.81 -12.33
N ASN A 56 4.29 -24.03 -11.85
CA ASN A 56 3.52 -25.22 -12.21
C ASN A 56 2.04 -25.11 -11.81
N ASN A 57 1.71 -24.38 -10.74
CA ASN A 57 0.33 -24.12 -10.34
C ASN A 57 -0.36 -23.05 -11.19
N THR A 58 0.42 -22.17 -11.82
CA THR A 58 -0.08 -21.10 -12.69
C THR A 58 -0.28 -21.60 -14.12
N ASP A 59 0.62 -22.46 -14.59
CA ASP A 59 0.53 -23.22 -15.85
C ASP A 59 -0.60 -24.26 -15.74
N GLU A 60 -1.84 -23.81 -15.99
CA GLU A 60 -3.06 -24.59 -15.78
C GLU A 60 -3.19 -25.65 -16.88
N ASN A 61 -2.80 -25.31 -18.10
CA ASN A 61 -2.87 -26.20 -19.25
C ASN A 61 -1.69 -27.20 -19.33
N LYS A 62 -0.63 -26.99 -18.53
CA LYS A 62 0.58 -27.81 -18.42
C LYS A 62 1.38 -27.88 -19.72
N ASP A 63 1.44 -26.77 -20.45
CA ASP A 63 2.21 -26.69 -21.69
C ASP A 63 3.69 -26.30 -21.46
N GLY A 64 4.07 -26.01 -20.21
CA GLY A 64 5.42 -25.65 -19.82
C GLY A 64 5.72 -24.15 -19.90
N ALA A 65 4.73 -23.33 -20.24
CA ALA A 65 4.77 -21.88 -20.21
C ALA A 65 3.62 -21.34 -19.35
N VAL A 66 3.73 -20.07 -18.94
CA VAL A 66 2.62 -19.35 -18.30
C VAL A 66 2.19 -18.26 -19.25
N SER A 67 0.98 -18.38 -19.78
CA SER A 67 0.36 -17.34 -20.60
C SER A 67 0.02 -16.08 -19.79
N GLU A 68 -0.19 -14.96 -20.47
CA GLU A 68 -0.62 -13.71 -19.83
C GLU A 68 -1.90 -13.90 -19.01
N ASN A 69 -2.87 -14.65 -19.55
CA ASN A 69 -4.16 -14.89 -18.89
C ASN A 69 -3.99 -15.71 -17.61
N GLU A 70 -3.22 -16.79 -17.64
CA GLU A 70 -2.92 -17.60 -16.45
C GLU A 70 -2.23 -16.77 -15.37
N TYR A 71 -1.22 -15.97 -15.75
CA TYR A 71 -0.52 -15.09 -14.84
C TYR A 71 -1.44 -14.05 -14.17
N ILE A 72 -2.31 -13.43 -14.96
CA ILE A 72 -3.24 -12.42 -14.45
C ILE A 72 -4.31 -13.05 -13.58
N PHE A 73 -4.88 -14.19 -13.97
CA PHE A 73 -5.94 -14.84 -13.22
C PHE A 73 -5.46 -15.34 -11.86
N GLU A 74 -4.28 -15.96 -11.80
CA GLU A 74 -3.65 -16.33 -10.53
C GLU A 74 -3.49 -15.10 -9.62
N TYR A 75 -2.89 -14.04 -10.15
CA TYR A 75 -2.65 -12.83 -9.38
C TYR A 75 -3.95 -12.17 -8.91
N GLN A 76 -4.95 -12.13 -9.80
CA GLN A 76 -6.26 -11.55 -9.53
C GLN A 76 -6.98 -12.32 -8.42
N ASP A 77 -7.02 -13.64 -8.46
CA ASP A 77 -7.67 -14.48 -7.46
C ASP A 77 -7.06 -14.27 -6.07
N ARG A 78 -5.73 -14.36 -5.98
CA ARG A 78 -4.95 -14.04 -4.77
C ARG A 78 -5.30 -12.66 -4.21
N MET A 79 -5.29 -11.65 -5.06
CA MET A 79 -5.56 -10.27 -4.68
C MET A 79 -7.01 -10.09 -4.20
N ASP A 80 -7.99 -10.64 -4.92
CA ASP A 80 -9.41 -10.51 -4.60
C ASP A 80 -9.75 -11.20 -3.27
N LYS A 81 -9.11 -12.35 -2.99
CA LYS A 81 -9.17 -13.00 -1.66
C LYS A 81 -8.66 -12.06 -0.55
N GLN A 82 -7.51 -11.42 -0.76
CA GLN A 82 -6.95 -10.49 0.23
C GLN A 82 -7.82 -9.23 0.39
N LEU A 83 -8.37 -8.68 -0.70
CA LEU A 83 -9.28 -7.53 -0.64
C LEU A 83 -10.59 -7.86 0.10
N THR A 84 -11.10 -9.08 -0.06
CA THR A 84 -12.27 -9.58 0.67
C THR A 84 -11.99 -9.64 2.18
N LEU A 85 -10.84 -10.20 2.57
CA LEU A 85 -10.41 -10.24 3.97
C LEU A 85 -10.23 -8.83 4.54
N ASP A 86 -9.59 -7.94 3.78
CA ASP A 86 -9.42 -6.55 4.18
C ASP A 86 -10.77 -5.83 4.36
N ARG A 87 -11.75 -6.08 3.47
CA ARG A 87 -13.11 -5.52 3.57
C ARG A 87 -13.75 -5.92 4.90
N LEU A 88 -13.73 -7.20 5.23
CA LEU A 88 -14.30 -7.74 6.47
C LEU A 88 -13.69 -7.07 7.72
N VAL A 89 -12.36 -6.91 7.72
CA VAL A 89 -11.66 -6.25 8.83
C VAL A 89 -12.07 -4.78 8.93
N GLN A 90 -12.14 -4.06 7.81
CA GLN A 90 -12.51 -2.64 7.78
C GLN A 90 -13.94 -2.41 8.26
N VAL A 91 -14.91 -3.20 7.78
CA VAL A 91 -16.32 -3.11 8.20
C VAL A 91 -16.46 -3.38 9.70
N LYS A 92 -15.82 -4.44 10.21
CA LYS A 92 -15.82 -4.74 11.65
C LYS A 92 -15.26 -3.60 12.48
N GLN A 93 -14.20 -2.94 12.01
CA GLN A 93 -13.65 -1.76 12.70
C GLN A 93 -14.58 -0.55 12.64
N THR A 94 -15.36 -0.39 11.58
CA THR A 94 -16.35 0.69 11.46
C THR A 94 -17.48 0.54 12.47
N THR A 95 -18.00 -0.67 12.69
CA THR A 95 -18.96 -0.97 13.77
C THR A 95 -18.38 -0.60 15.15
N VAL A 96 -17.13 -0.96 15.43
CA VAL A 96 -16.47 -0.59 16.70
C VAL A 96 -16.32 0.92 16.83
N ARG A 97 -16.00 1.62 15.73
CA ARG A 97 -15.92 3.09 15.72
C ARG A 97 -17.27 3.73 15.98
N PHE A 98 -18.35 3.22 15.39
CA PHE A 98 -19.70 3.73 15.63
C PHE A 98 -20.05 3.66 17.12
N LYS A 99 -19.91 2.47 17.74
CA LYS A 99 -20.13 2.27 19.17
C LYS A 99 -19.24 3.13 20.06
N ALA A 100 -18.04 3.47 19.61
CA ALA A 100 -17.15 4.35 20.36
C ALA A 100 -17.56 5.84 20.29
N LEU A 101 -18.33 6.21 19.27
CA LEU A 101 -18.81 7.57 19.02
C LEU A 101 -20.20 7.81 19.62
N ASP A 102 -21.10 6.82 19.56
CA ASP A 102 -22.38 6.79 20.27
C ASP A 102 -22.11 6.71 21.79
N LYS A 103 -22.16 7.85 22.48
CA LYS A 103 -21.81 7.97 23.91
C LYS A 103 -23.01 7.78 24.82
N ASN A 104 -24.19 8.11 24.34
CA ASN A 104 -25.44 7.92 25.06
C ASN A 104 -26.03 6.50 24.86
N GLU A 105 -25.39 5.68 24.01
CA GLU A 105 -25.75 4.28 23.73
C GLU A 105 -27.20 4.13 23.20
N ASN A 106 -27.69 5.13 22.46
CA ASN A 106 -29.05 5.12 21.92
C ASN A 106 -29.16 4.52 20.51
N ALA A 107 -28.09 3.90 20.01
CA ALA A 107 -27.97 3.24 18.71
C ALA A 107 -28.08 4.18 17.49
N LYS A 108 -27.96 5.48 17.72
CA LYS A 108 -27.84 6.53 16.70
C LYS A 108 -26.84 7.57 17.18
N MET A 109 -26.40 8.44 16.29
CA MET A 109 -25.37 9.42 16.60
C MET A 109 -25.87 10.80 16.18
N GLU A 110 -25.98 11.70 17.15
CA GLU A 110 -26.23 13.11 16.83
C GLU A 110 -24.95 13.80 16.33
N TRP A 111 -25.12 14.95 15.69
CA TRP A 111 -24.02 15.78 15.20
C TRP A 111 -22.97 16.07 16.29
N GLN A 112 -23.39 16.34 17.53
CA GLN A 112 -22.51 16.67 18.65
C GLN A 112 -21.59 15.50 19.01
N GLU A 113 -22.12 14.28 19.04
CA GLU A 113 -21.35 13.06 19.29
C GLU A 113 -20.34 12.81 18.17
N TYR A 114 -20.78 12.95 16.92
CA TYR A 114 -19.91 12.85 15.75
C TYR A 114 -18.79 13.89 15.81
N GLN A 115 -19.13 15.15 16.08
CA GLN A 115 -18.23 16.30 16.07
C GLN A 115 -17.24 16.27 17.25
N ALA A 116 -17.63 15.76 18.42
CA ALA A 116 -16.74 15.64 19.57
C ALA A 116 -15.45 14.84 19.24
N SER A 117 -15.56 13.83 18.37
CA SER A 117 -14.38 13.10 17.87
C SER A 117 -13.48 13.94 16.96
N GLY A 118 -14.08 14.85 16.20
CA GLY A 118 -13.40 15.78 15.33
C GLY A 118 -12.61 16.80 16.13
N VAL A 119 -13.26 17.44 17.10
CA VAL A 119 -12.63 18.40 18.01
C VAL A 119 -11.41 17.79 18.70
N ARG A 120 -11.48 16.54 19.18
CA ARG A 120 -10.32 15.84 19.75
C ARG A 120 -9.17 15.67 18.76
N SER A 121 -9.48 15.44 17.50
CA SER A 121 -8.47 15.29 16.44
C SER A 121 -7.87 16.62 16.04
N PHE A 122 -8.68 17.69 15.96
CA PHE A 122 -8.22 19.06 15.69
C PHE A 122 -7.29 19.53 16.81
N THR A 123 -7.74 19.47 18.07
CA THR A 123 -6.96 19.84 19.27
C THR A 123 -5.65 19.05 19.39
N LYS A 124 -5.58 17.84 18.83
CA LYS A 124 -4.34 17.06 18.81
C LYS A 124 -3.28 17.71 17.92
N TYR A 125 -3.68 18.32 16.81
CA TYR A 125 -2.76 18.90 15.82
C TYR A 125 -2.60 20.42 15.96
N ASP A 126 -3.60 21.12 16.49
CA ASP A 126 -3.52 22.52 16.94
C ASP A 126 -2.88 22.55 18.33
N VAL A 127 -1.56 22.40 18.36
CA VAL A 127 -0.80 22.25 19.61
C VAL A 127 -0.57 23.61 20.26
N ASN A 128 -0.41 24.66 19.45
CA ASN A 128 -0.26 26.03 19.92
C ASN A 128 -1.60 26.68 20.35
N LYS A 129 -2.73 26.05 20.00
CA LYS A 129 -4.11 26.46 20.34
C LYS A 129 -4.51 27.80 19.74
N ASP A 130 -4.05 28.08 18.53
CA ASP A 130 -4.38 29.31 17.81
C ASP A 130 -5.64 29.18 16.93
N GLY A 131 -6.25 27.99 16.88
CA GLY A 131 -7.46 27.73 16.10
C GLY A 131 -7.19 27.42 14.62
N THR A 132 -5.93 27.26 14.24
CA THR A 132 -5.49 26.80 12.93
C THR A 132 -4.50 25.66 13.08
N ILE A 133 -4.39 24.81 12.06
CA ILE A 133 -3.33 23.79 11.99
C ILE A 133 -2.44 24.13 10.80
N ASN A 134 -1.20 24.50 11.08
CA ASN A 134 -0.22 24.92 10.06
C ASN A 134 1.19 24.51 10.49
N ASP A 135 2.21 24.78 9.66
CA ASP A 135 3.59 24.32 9.92
C ASP A 135 4.25 24.89 11.19
N LEU A 136 3.65 25.89 11.83
CA LEU A 136 4.05 26.38 13.16
C LEU A 136 3.64 25.43 14.29
N ASP A 137 2.71 24.50 14.05
CA ASP A 137 2.32 23.49 15.02
C ASP A 137 3.40 22.41 15.18
N PRO A 138 3.96 22.24 16.39
CA PRO A 138 4.87 21.14 16.64
C PRO A 138 4.15 19.78 16.50
N GLU A 139 4.91 18.75 16.14
CA GLU A 139 4.39 17.39 16.11
C GLU A 139 3.83 16.97 17.49
N PRO A 140 2.60 16.44 17.56
CA PRO A 140 2.00 16.09 18.83
C PRO A 140 2.81 15.03 19.57
N LYS A 141 3.11 15.30 20.84
CA LYS A 141 3.84 14.37 21.71
C LYS A 141 3.09 13.04 21.78
N ARG A 142 3.74 11.95 21.34
CA ARG A 142 3.17 10.60 21.43
C ARG A 142 3.10 10.21 22.91
N LYS A 143 1.89 10.07 23.46
CA LYS A 143 1.65 9.48 24.79
C LYS A 143 1.92 7.98 24.76
N THR A 144 3.18 7.55 24.71
CA THR A 144 3.54 6.18 25.10
C THR A 144 5.04 6.05 25.30
N GLU A 145 5.48 6.09 26.56
CA GLU A 145 6.57 5.21 26.96
C GLU A 145 6.03 3.79 26.83
N LYS A 146 6.57 3.02 25.87
CA LYS A 146 6.28 1.58 25.84
C LYS A 146 6.88 1.00 27.11
N LYS A 147 6.06 0.70 28.11
CA LYS A 147 6.50 -0.18 29.20
C LYS A 147 6.99 -1.48 28.56
N THR A 148 8.25 -1.81 28.76
CA THR A 148 8.82 -3.09 28.34
C THR A 148 8.24 -4.15 29.25
N VAL A 149 7.08 -4.68 28.88
CA VAL A 149 6.50 -5.85 29.54
C VAL A 149 7.12 -7.07 28.86
N GLU A 150 7.71 -7.96 29.66
CA GLU A 150 8.18 -9.26 29.20
C GLU A 150 6.97 -10.05 28.67
N LYS A 151 7.05 -10.48 27.42
CA LYS A 151 5.95 -11.16 26.72
C LYS A 151 6.21 -12.64 26.70
N THR A 152 5.15 -13.43 26.89
CA THR A 152 5.24 -14.89 26.69
C THR A 152 5.50 -15.23 25.23
N GLU A 153 6.01 -16.42 24.94
CA GLU A 153 6.24 -16.90 23.58
C GLU A 153 4.96 -16.83 22.72
N LEU A 154 3.81 -17.20 23.29
CA LEU A 154 2.52 -17.12 22.60
C LEU A 154 2.15 -15.67 22.24
N GLN A 155 2.42 -14.71 23.13
CA GLN A 155 2.16 -13.30 22.86
C GLN A 155 3.11 -12.75 21.78
N LEU A 156 4.36 -13.17 21.78
CA LEU A 156 5.34 -12.81 20.73
C LEU A 156 4.92 -13.37 19.36
N ALA A 157 4.50 -14.64 19.33
CA ALA A 157 3.98 -15.28 18.11
C ALA A 157 2.73 -14.56 17.58
N GLN A 158 1.78 -14.23 18.46
CA GLN A 158 0.58 -13.50 18.08
C GLN A 158 0.92 -12.09 17.55
N GLU A 159 1.87 -11.40 18.16
CA GLU A 159 2.31 -10.09 17.68
C GLU A 159 2.98 -10.18 16.31
N LYS A 160 3.83 -11.19 16.08
CA LYS A 160 4.45 -11.47 14.78
C LYS A 160 3.36 -11.70 13.73
N GLN A 161 2.36 -12.53 14.04
CA GLN A 161 1.23 -12.77 13.15
C GLN A 161 0.43 -11.50 12.87
N ASN A 162 0.15 -10.69 13.89
CA ASN A 162 -0.57 -9.42 13.72
C ASN A 162 0.21 -8.40 12.89
N LYS A 163 1.55 -8.38 12.99
CA LYS A 163 2.42 -7.57 12.12
C LYS A 163 2.35 -8.05 10.68
N LEU A 164 2.45 -9.36 10.45
CA LEU A 164 2.34 -9.97 9.14
C LEU A 164 0.97 -9.68 8.49
N ASN A 165 -0.12 -9.90 9.22
CA ASN A 165 -1.48 -9.63 8.74
C ASN A 165 -1.67 -8.15 8.37
N ARG A 166 -1.05 -7.22 9.11
CA ARG A 166 -1.07 -5.78 8.76
C ARG A 166 -0.25 -5.49 7.50
N ALA A 167 0.89 -6.14 7.34
CA ALA A 167 1.75 -5.96 6.18
C ALA A 167 1.12 -6.52 4.89
N LYS A 168 0.33 -7.59 4.97
CA LYS A 168 -0.39 -8.20 3.83
C LYS A 168 -1.58 -7.37 3.34
N ARG A 169 -2.06 -6.38 4.09
CA ARG A 169 -3.21 -5.55 3.69
C ARG A 169 -2.90 -4.79 2.40
N LEU A 170 -3.78 -4.92 1.43
CA LEU A 170 -3.75 -4.17 0.18
C LEU A 170 -4.59 -2.90 0.28
N LEU A 171 -5.60 -2.94 1.15
CA LEU A 171 -6.55 -1.84 1.30
C LEU A 171 -6.11 -0.87 2.40
N ARG A 172 -5.68 0.32 1.97
CA ARG A 172 -5.42 1.45 2.87
C ARG A 172 -6.44 2.56 2.63
N MET A 173 -7.30 2.77 3.62
CA MET A 173 -8.22 3.90 3.62
C MET A 173 -7.48 5.20 3.96
N PRO A 174 -7.88 6.34 3.40
CA PRO A 174 -7.40 7.64 3.88
C PRO A 174 -7.70 7.77 5.39
N THR A 175 -6.68 8.09 6.19
CA THR A 175 -6.82 8.25 7.63
C THR A 175 -6.31 9.60 8.07
N THR A 176 -6.90 10.15 9.13
CA THR A 176 -6.48 11.41 9.76
C THR A 176 -5.48 11.20 10.91
N HIS A 177 -4.90 9.99 11.00
CA HIS A 177 -4.02 9.61 12.10
C HIS A 177 -2.59 10.14 11.96
N ASP A 178 -2.20 10.60 10.77
CA ASP A 178 -0.98 11.34 10.48
C ASP A 178 -1.31 12.75 9.98
N ARG A 179 -0.35 13.67 10.16
CA ARG A 179 -0.50 15.07 9.77
C ARG A 179 -0.79 15.20 8.27
N LYS A 180 -0.03 14.48 7.42
CA LYS A 180 -0.22 14.47 5.97
C LYS A 180 -1.65 14.05 5.57
N GLY A 181 -2.18 12.98 6.14
CA GLY A 181 -3.55 12.54 5.85
C GLY A 181 -4.61 13.51 6.39
N PHE A 182 -4.28 14.24 7.45
CA PHE A 182 -5.12 15.31 8.00
C PHE A 182 -5.24 16.48 7.01
N PHE A 183 -4.13 17.00 6.47
CA PHE A 183 -4.12 18.05 5.44
C PHE A 183 -4.86 17.62 4.17
N ILE A 184 -4.56 16.44 3.61
CA ILE A 184 -5.25 15.91 2.42
C ILE A 184 -6.79 15.91 2.58
N LYS A 185 -7.28 15.75 3.82
CA LYS A 185 -8.71 15.69 4.08
C LYS A 185 -9.34 17.06 4.34
N TYR A 186 -8.69 17.92 5.11
CA TYR A 186 -9.33 19.11 5.69
C TYR A 186 -8.82 20.45 5.14
N ASP A 187 -7.67 20.47 4.46
CA ASP A 187 -7.18 21.63 3.74
C ASP A 187 -7.91 21.74 2.38
N LEU A 188 -9.00 22.50 2.36
CA LEU A 188 -9.89 22.59 1.20
C LEU A 188 -9.32 23.49 0.09
N ASN A 189 -8.63 24.55 0.47
CA ASN A 189 -8.08 25.56 -0.44
C ASN A 189 -6.61 25.28 -0.83
N GLN A 190 -5.98 24.29 -0.20
CA GLN A 190 -4.60 23.84 -0.42
C GLN A 190 -3.54 24.90 -0.08
N ASP A 191 -3.82 25.76 0.91
CA ASP A 191 -2.90 26.80 1.38
C ASP A 191 -1.95 26.31 2.50
N ASN A 192 -2.04 25.02 2.88
CA ASN A 192 -1.31 24.39 3.99
C ASN A 192 -1.67 24.98 5.37
N ILE A 193 -2.86 25.56 5.49
CA ILE A 193 -3.47 25.99 6.74
C ILE A 193 -4.84 25.32 6.83
N ILE A 194 -5.14 24.69 7.95
CA ILE A 194 -6.48 24.14 8.19
C ILE A 194 -7.15 24.99 9.25
N THR A 195 -8.15 25.75 8.82
CA THR A 195 -8.98 26.52 9.74
C THR A 195 -10.06 25.65 10.41
N GLN A 196 -10.58 26.12 11.54
CA GLN A 196 -11.72 25.47 12.20
C GLN A 196 -12.96 25.42 11.30
N GLU A 197 -13.15 26.44 10.45
CA GLU A 197 -14.21 26.55 9.45
C GLU A 197 -14.14 25.40 8.43
N GLU A 198 -13.00 25.25 7.74
CA GLU A 198 -12.80 24.21 6.73
C GLU A 198 -12.93 22.81 7.32
N PHE A 199 -12.37 22.61 8.52
CA PHE A 199 -12.50 21.36 9.26
C PHE A 199 -13.97 21.02 9.54
N ASN A 200 -14.74 21.98 10.05
CA ASN A 200 -16.15 21.79 10.38
C ASN A 200 -17.00 21.59 9.14
N GLN A 201 -16.77 22.38 8.08
CA GLN A 201 -17.46 22.27 6.80
C GLN A 201 -17.30 20.88 6.22
N ARG A 202 -16.06 20.37 6.14
CA ARG A 202 -15.80 19.03 5.62
C ARG A 202 -16.43 17.94 6.49
N ARG A 203 -16.39 18.08 7.82
CA ARG A 203 -17.04 17.12 8.73
C ARG A 203 -18.55 17.13 8.59
N ARG A 204 -19.15 18.30 8.41
CA ARG A 204 -20.59 18.45 8.18
C ARG A 204 -21.01 17.78 6.88
N GLN A 205 -20.27 18.01 5.79
CA GLN A 205 -20.48 17.31 4.52
C GLN A 205 -20.35 15.78 4.63
N ASP A 206 -19.40 15.29 5.44
CA ASP A 206 -19.25 13.86 5.67
C ASP A 206 -20.42 13.28 6.50
N PHE A 207 -20.99 14.05 7.42
CA PHE A 207 -22.18 13.68 8.19
C PHE A 207 -23.43 13.67 7.30
N ASP A 208 -23.70 14.76 6.60
CA ASP A 208 -24.88 14.91 5.72
C ASP A 208 -24.86 13.90 4.56
N ARG A 209 -23.69 13.39 4.16
CA ARG A 209 -23.59 12.31 3.17
C ARG A 209 -24.06 10.96 3.72
N ALA A 210 -23.86 10.72 5.01
CA ALA A 210 -24.28 9.49 5.66
C ALA A 210 -25.74 9.55 6.12
N ASP A 211 -26.25 10.74 6.45
CA ASP A 211 -27.63 11.01 6.88
C ASP A 211 -28.57 10.96 5.66
N GLU A 212 -29.06 9.77 5.31
CA GLU A 212 -29.81 9.55 4.07
C GLU A 212 -31.21 10.14 4.12
N ASP A 213 -31.83 10.17 5.30
CA ASP A 213 -33.18 10.70 5.51
C ASP A 213 -33.19 12.18 5.96
N ALA A 214 -32.01 12.79 6.12
CA ALA A 214 -31.80 14.17 6.52
C ALA A 214 -32.46 14.53 7.87
N ASN A 215 -32.51 13.58 8.80
CA ASN A 215 -33.11 13.77 10.12
C ASN A 215 -32.12 14.34 11.16
N ASN A 216 -30.86 14.58 10.77
CA ASN A 216 -29.74 15.05 11.60
C ASN A 216 -29.28 14.05 12.68
N TRP A 217 -29.51 12.76 12.44
CA TRP A 217 -28.98 11.62 13.18
C TRP A 217 -28.34 10.64 12.21
N LEU A 218 -27.30 9.94 12.66
CA LEU A 218 -26.73 8.80 11.94
C LEU A 218 -27.05 7.52 12.68
N THR A 219 -27.86 6.67 12.07
CA THR A 219 -28.01 5.28 12.51
C THR A 219 -26.72 4.50 12.25
N GLU A 220 -26.56 3.35 12.91
CA GLU A 220 -25.44 2.44 12.63
C GLU A 220 -25.41 2.01 11.16
N GLN A 221 -26.59 1.78 10.58
CA GLN A 221 -26.73 1.35 9.19
C GLN A 221 -26.26 2.42 8.21
N GLU A 222 -26.72 3.65 8.37
CA GLU A 222 -26.28 4.81 7.55
C GLU A 222 -24.78 5.02 7.62
N TYR A 223 -24.21 5.00 8.83
CA TYR A 223 -22.79 5.17 9.04
C TYR A 223 -21.96 4.04 8.40
N ILE A 224 -22.42 2.79 8.51
CA ILE A 224 -21.75 1.65 7.87
C ILE A 224 -21.91 1.71 6.35
N PHE A 225 -23.09 2.04 5.84
CA PHE A 225 -23.36 2.08 4.40
C PHE A 225 -22.54 3.15 3.67
N GLU A 226 -22.44 4.37 4.23
CA GLU A 226 -21.55 5.40 3.69
C GLU A 226 -20.10 4.92 3.65
N TYR A 227 -19.66 4.24 4.71
CA TYR A 227 -18.31 3.71 4.79
C TYR A 227 -18.07 2.58 3.78
N GLU A 228 -19.00 1.64 3.64
CA GLU A 228 -18.94 0.55 2.65
C GLU A 228 -18.90 1.10 1.22
N ASN A 229 -19.71 2.11 0.91
CA ASN A 229 -19.69 2.77 -0.40
C ASN A 229 -18.31 3.36 -0.75
N ARG A 230 -17.65 4.02 0.22
CA ARG A 230 -16.27 4.51 0.04
C ARG A 230 -15.26 3.37 -0.05
N LEU A 231 -15.46 2.31 0.73
CA LEU A 231 -14.61 1.14 0.76
C LEU A 231 -14.62 0.41 -0.58
N ASP A 232 -15.80 0.21 -1.17
CA ASP A 232 -16.00 -0.48 -2.44
C ASP A 232 -15.41 0.33 -3.60
N LYS A 233 -15.58 1.67 -3.61
CA LYS A 233 -14.85 2.56 -4.54
C LYS A 233 -13.33 2.40 -4.41
N LYS A 234 -12.82 2.31 -3.18
CA LYS A 234 -11.38 2.13 -2.95
C LYS A 234 -10.91 0.75 -3.41
N ILE A 235 -11.66 -0.31 -3.14
CA ILE A 235 -11.39 -1.67 -3.62
C ILE A 235 -11.32 -1.68 -5.15
N ALA A 236 -12.31 -1.13 -5.84
CA ALA A 236 -12.34 -1.05 -7.30
C ALA A 236 -11.11 -0.31 -7.86
N SER A 237 -10.75 0.84 -7.29
CA SER A 237 -9.56 1.61 -7.71
C SER A 237 -8.25 0.84 -7.46
N THR A 238 -8.16 0.13 -6.34
CA THR A 238 -6.97 -0.63 -5.94
C THR A 238 -6.80 -1.84 -6.86
N ARG A 239 -7.88 -2.59 -7.10
CA ARG A 239 -7.95 -3.71 -8.04
C ARG A 239 -7.53 -3.29 -9.44
N LYS A 240 -8.11 -2.20 -9.97
CA LYS A 240 -7.77 -1.66 -11.30
C LYS A 240 -6.28 -1.29 -11.41
N ALA A 241 -5.73 -0.59 -10.41
CA ALA A 241 -4.34 -0.19 -10.42
C ALA A 241 -3.40 -1.41 -10.37
N ALA A 242 -3.72 -2.40 -9.53
CA ALA A 242 -2.93 -3.61 -9.39
C ALA A 242 -2.94 -4.44 -10.68
N LEU A 243 -4.10 -4.69 -11.30
CA LEU A 243 -4.18 -5.41 -12.58
C LEU A 243 -3.36 -4.73 -13.67
N LYS A 244 -3.42 -3.39 -13.77
CA LYS A 244 -2.57 -2.64 -14.70
C LYS A 244 -1.08 -2.88 -14.45
N GLN A 245 -0.65 -2.95 -13.18
CA GLN A 245 0.74 -3.27 -12.86
C GLN A 245 1.08 -4.73 -13.18
N THR A 246 0.14 -5.66 -13.05
CA THR A 246 0.33 -7.08 -13.39
C THR A 246 0.59 -7.27 -14.88
N HIS A 247 -0.17 -6.61 -15.76
CA HIS A 247 0.11 -6.61 -17.21
C HIS A 247 1.52 -6.09 -17.51
N ILE A 248 1.89 -4.95 -16.93
CA ILE A 248 3.24 -4.38 -17.11
C ILE A 248 4.31 -5.36 -16.61
N ARG A 249 4.04 -6.05 -15.49
CA ARG A 249 4.97 -7.04 -14.95
C ARG A 249 5.10 -8.25 -15.87
N PHE A 250 4.00 -8.77 -16.43
CA PHE A 250 4.03 -9.86 -17.38
C PHE A 250 4.93 -9.52 -18.58
N ASN A 251 4.67 -8.39 -19.24
CA ASN A 251 5.48 -7.92 -20.39
C ASN A 251 6.95 -7.66 -20.05
N VAL A 252 7.30 -7.46 -18.78
CA VAL A 252 8.69 -7.31 -18.35
C VAL A 252 9.36 -8.66 -18.11
N LEU A 253 8.58 -9.68 -17.78
CA LEU A 253 9.07 -11.03 -17.52
C LEU A 253 9.17 -11.84 -18.81
N ASP A 254 8.15 -11.78 -19.67
CA ASP A 254 8.17 -12.26 -21.06
C ASP A 254 9.22 -11.45 -21.84
N LYS A 255 10.39 -12.04 -22.10
CA LYS A 255 11.56 -11.33 -22.62
C LYS A 255 11.64 -11.35 -24.13
N ASP A 256 11.17 -12.42 -24.74
CA ASP A 256 11.10 -12.58 -26.19
C ASP A 256 9.77 -12.10 -26.78
N GLU A 257 8.83 -11.67 -25.94
CA GLU A 257 7.54 -11.07 -26.31
C GLU A 257 6.66 -12.03 -27.11
N ASP A 258 6.76 -13.34 -26.81
CA ASP A 258 5.99 -14.38 -27.49
C ASP A 258 4.60 -14.63 -26.86
N GLY A 259 4.32 -13.97 -25.73
CA GLY A 259 3.06 -14.06 -25.00
C GLY A 259 2.98 -15.23 -24.02
N ALA A 260 4.07 -15.99 -23.83
CA ALA A 260 4.16 -17.16 -22.98
C ALA A 260 5.46 -17.15 -22.16
N MET A 261 5.36 -16.85 -20.87
CA MET A 261 6.53 -16.79 -20.00
C MET A 261 7.01 -18.20 -19.64
N THR A 262 8.24 -18.53 -20.03
CA THR A 262 8.91 -19.77 -19.63
C THR A 262 9.34 -19.73 -18.16
N PHE A 263 9.64 -20.89 -17.57
CA PHE A 263 10.19 -20.93 -16.20
C PHE A 263 11.51 -20.16 -16.08
N ALA A 264 12.37 -20.19 -17.10
CA ALA A 264 13.66 -19.49 -17.06
C ALA A 264 13.48 -17.97 -16.93
N GLU A 265 12.55 -17.40 -17.70
CA GLU A 265 12.17 -15.99 -17.64
C GLU A 265 11.50 -15.63 -16.32
N TYR A 266 10.55 -16.46 -15.89
CA TYR A 266 9.94 -16.34 -14.57
C TYR A 266 11.03 -16.30 -13.49
N GLN A 267 12.02 -17.21 -13.55
CA GLN A 267 13.05 -17.40 -12.54
C GLN A 267 14.07 -16.26 -12.46
N LEU A 268 14.41 -15.63 -13.59
CA LEU A 268 15.34 -14.50 -13.65
C LEU A 268 14.95 -13.36 -12.69
N SER A 269 13.65 -13.02 -12.64
CA SER A 269 13.16 -12.00 -11.71
C SER A 269 13.16 -12.45 -10.24
N GLY A 270 13.01 -13.75 -10.00
CA GLY A 270 13.05 -14.33 -8.67
C GLY A 270 14.42 -14.23 -8.06
N HIS A 271 15.47 -14.65 -8.78
CA HIS A 271 16.84 -14.53 -8.29
C HIS A 271 17.22 -13.07 -8.00
N ARG A 272 16.77 -12.11 -8.83
CA ARG A 272 16.94 -10.67 -8.52
C ARG A 272 16.24 -10.26 -7.23
N SER A 273 15.05 -10.81 -6.96
CA SER A 273 14.33 -10.58 -5.70
C SER A 273 15.06 -11.22 -4.51
N PHE A 274 15.58 -12.43 -4.67
CA PHE A 274 16.36 -13.14 -3.65
C PHE A 274 17.61 -12.34 -3.28
N THR A 275 18.46 -12.01 -4.26
CA THR A 275 19.68 -11.20 -4.06
C THR A 275 19.39 -9.81 -3.48
N ARG A 276 18.19 -9.25 -3.72
CA ARG A 276 17.79 -7.99 -3.10
C ARG A 276 17.56 -8.14 -1.60
N TRP A 277 17.06 -9.29 -1.15
CA TRP A 277 16.76 -9.52 0.26
C TRP A 277 17.92 -10.17 1.03
N ASP A 278 18.75 -10.95 0.34
CA ASP A 278 20.02 -11.52 0.80
C ASP A 278 21.10 -10.44 0.71
N THR A 279 21.10 -9.58 1.72
CA THR A 279 21.88 -8.33 1.72
C THR A 279 23.32 -8.52 2.18
N ASP A 280 23.59 -9.54 3.00
CA ASP A 280 24.93 -9.96 3.40
C ASP A 280 25.53 -11.04 2.47
N LYS A 281 24.73 -11.59 1.54
CA LYS A 281 25.14 -12.52 0.47
C LYS A 281 25.60 -13.87 1.01
N ASP A 282 24.98 -14.33 2.08
CA ASP A 282 25.26 -15.65 2.67
C ASP A 282 24.42 -16.77 2.04
N GLY A 283 23.52 -16.44 1.10
CA GLY A 283 22.64 -17.38 0.43
C GLY A 283 21.38 -17.74 1.23
N ILE A 284 21.07 -16.96 2.26
CA ILE A 284 19.93 -17.14 3.17
C ILE A 284 19.24 -15.80 3.38
N VAL A 285 17.95 -15.71 3.04
CA VAL A 285 17.15 -14.53 3.42
C VAL A 285 16.51 -14.75 4.78
N ASN A 286 16.88 -13.95 5.78
CA ASN A 286 16.31 -14.08 7.13
C ASN A 286 16.09 -12.70 7.79
N ASN A 287 15.67 -12.67 9.07
CA ASN A 287 15.38 -11.41 9.76
C ASN A 287 16.64 -10.61 10.18
N LEU A 288 17.83 -11.19 10.14
CA LEU A 288 19.11 -10.56 10.46
C LEU A 288 19.63 -9.70 9.32
N ASP A 289 19.27 -10.04 8.08
CA ASP A 289 19.52 -9.19 6.93
C ASP A 289 19.06 -7.74 7.20
N PRO A 290 19.82 -6.71 6.85
CA PRO A 290 19.31 -5.35 6.79
C PRO A 290 18.21 -5.18 5.73
N ALA A 291 17.54 -4.02 5.77
CA ALA A 291 16.64 -3.65 4.67
C ALA A 291 17.47 -3.28 3.43
N PRO A 292 17.08 -3.70 2.22
CA PRO A 292 17.78 -3.31 1.01
C PRO A 292 17.83 -1.78 0.87
N LYS A 293 18.95 -1.27 0.35
CA LYS A 293 19.08 0.16 0.03
C LYS A 293 17.94 0.57 -0.89
N LYS A 294 17.28 1.70 -0.58
CA LYS A 294 16.29 2.29 -1.48
C LYS A 294 17.03 2.77 -2.72
N ASN A 295 16.52 2.47 -3.91
CA ASN A 295 17.02 3.10 -5.13
C ASN A 295 16.79 4.61 -5.00
N GLU A 296 17.88 5.39 -4.94
CA GLU A 296 17.80 6.84 -5.03
C GLU A 296 17.36 7.21 -6.44
N TYR A 297 16.10 7.59 -6.58
CA TYR A 297 15.60 8.19 -7.81
C TYR A 297 16.17 9.61 -7.89
N VAL A 298 17.12 9.85 -8.79
CA VAL A 298 17.49 11.21 -9.19
C VAL A 298 16.35 11.75 -10.05
N SER A 299 15.47 12.57 -9.46
CA SER A 299 14.50 13.33 -10.23
C SER A 299 15.24 14.42 -11.00
N ASN A 300 15.47 14.19 -12.30
CA ASN A 300 15.85 15.25 -13.22
C ASN A 300 14.65 16.19 -13.44
N ASN A 301 14.37 17.07 -12.46
CA ASN A 301 13.46 18.19 -12.64
C ASN A 301 14.13 19.22 -13.56
N LYS A 302 13.92 19.08 -14.88
CA LYS A 302 14.10 20.21 -15.81
C LYS A 302 13.08 21.27 -15.43
N THR A 303 13.56 22.33 -14.78
CA THR A 303 12.85 23.60 -14.62
C THR A 303 12.51 24.16 -15.99
N ALA A 304 11.25 24.01 -16.41
CA ALA A 304 10.70 24.82 -17.47
C ALA A 304 10.59 26.26 -16.94
N LYS A 305 11.57 27.10 -17.28
CA LYS A 305 11.44 28.56 -17.26
C LYS A 305 10.22 28.89 -18.14
N SER A 306 9.10 29.30 -17.55
CA SER A 306 8.11 30.09 -18.30
C SER A 306 8.70 31.48 -18.47
N SER A 307 9.27 31.70 -19.66
CA SER A 307 9.56 33.03 -20.15
C SER A 307 8.22 33.75 -20.40
N ASN A 308 8.00 34.77 -19.58
CA ASN A 308 7.17 35.92 -19.86
C ASN A 308 7.37 36.41 -21.31
N THR A 309 6.29 36.55 -22.07
CA THR A 309 6.19 37.56 -23.14
C THR A 309 4.74 37.99 -23.30
N ASN A 310 4.54 39.28 -23.04
CA ASN A 310 3.37 40.09 -23.40
C ASN A 310 3.09 40.01 -24.90
N TYR A 311 1.81 39.99 -25.29
CA TYR A 311 1.11 41.07 -26.00
C TYR A 311 -0.38 40.72 -26.09
#